data_AF-A0A9R0X4S6-F1
#
_entry.id   AF-A0A9R0X4S6-F1
#
_cell.length_a   1.000
_cell.length_b   1.000
_cell.length_c   1.000
_cell.angle_alpha   90.00
_cell.angle_beta   90.00
_cell.angle_gamma   90.00
#
_symmetry.space_group_name_H-M   'P 1'
#
loop_
_entity.id
_entity.type
_entity.pdbx_description
1 polymer ?
#
loop_
_entity_poly.entity_id
_entity_poly.type
_entity_poly.pdbx_seq_one_letter_code
_entity_poly.pdbx_strand_id
1 'polypeptide(L)'
;MEDDSDEEDVDEDDGGDDEEDDDLDLEDFESDDEEGAGKSGGDIKYEDFFEESRKQQVKKRNGFTKKVHFKDELHEMEVDDIEKDDVNDGPSLEDEQGLSTHEKGLLKMRNQIDLMEKASLEPSKWIMQGEVDASRRPKNSALEVDLDFEHNVRPAPVITEEVTASLEEMIKKRIAEGHFDDVEKPSTLPYKAPKQQKEMDENKSKKGLAEHYEDEFKKKTGIAPATLAISDELKNEANDLFKRICLKLDALSHFHFAPKPVIEDMSIQVNVPALAMEEVAPVAVSDAAMLAPEEVFEGKGDIKEDMELTQVERKRRRAKKKRRYAESHKERPAKLRKENSSNI
;
A
#
# COMPACT_ATOMS: atom_id res chain seq x y z
N MET A 1 24.27 52.09 7.60
CA MET A 1 23.76 51.75 6.25
C MET A 1 23.63 50.23 6.23
N GLU A 2 22.88 49.63 7.16
CA GLU A 2 21.43 49.82 7.43
C GLU A 2 20.63 49.68 6.13
N ASP A 3 19.98 48.53 5.97
CA ASP A 3 18.55 48.52 5.67
C ASP A 3 17.94 47.25 6.27
N ASP A 4 17.12 47.48 7.30
CA ASP A 4 16.26 46.56 8.04
C ASP A 4 14.91 46.58 7.32
N SER A 5 14.34 45.43 6.98
CA SER A 5 12.93 45.34 6.57
C SER A 5 12.19 44.42 7.51
N ASP A 6 11.63 45.09 8.51
CA ASP A 6 10.68 44.63 9.51
C ASP A 6 9.32 44.42 8.80
N GLU A 7 8.84 43.18 8.69
CA GLU A 7 7.47 42.88 8.27
C GLU A 7 6.58 42.88 9.52
N GLU A 8 5.86 43.99 9.71
CA GLU A 8 4.89 44.19 10.78
C GLU A 8 3.68 43.26 10.62
N ASP A 9 3.42 42.47 11.66
CA ASP A 9 2.16 41.79 11.97
C ASP A 9 1.03 42.82 12.10
N VAL A 10 0.00 42.71 11.25
CA VAL A 10 -1.27 43.44 11.41
C VAL A 10 -2.31 42.47 11.96
N ASP A 11 -2.55 42.59 13.26
CA ASP A 11 -3.72 42.05 13.96
C ASP A 11 -4.99 42.81 13.51
N GLU A 12 -5.91 42.12 12.82
CA GLU A 12 -7.29 42.56 12.70
C GLU A 12 -8.18 41.76 13.68
N ASP A 13 -8.52 42.47 14.76
CA ASP A 13 -9.61 42.22 15.70
C ASP A 13 -10.95 42.31 14.96
N ASP A 14 -11.71 41.21 14.88
CA ASP A 14 -13.15 41.26 14.61
C ASP A 14 -13.88 40.50 15.72
N GLY A 15 -14.63 41.28 16.49
CA GLY A 15 -15.42 40.84 17.62
C GLY A 15 -16.70 40.15 17.16
N GLY A 16 -16.80 38.86 17.49
CA GLY A 16 -18.05 38.12 17.52
C GLY A 16 -18.29 37.61 18.94
N ASP A 17 -19.04 38.41 19.68
CA ASP A 17 -19.72 38.02 20.91
C ASP A 17 -20.70 36.88 20.59
N ASP A 18 -20.58 35.76 21.28
CA ASP A 18 -21.69 34.84 21.53
C ASP A 18 -21.34 34.08 22.82
N GLU A 19 -21.91 34.60 23.90
CA GLU A 19 -22.20 33.89 25.14
C GLU A 19 -23.00 32.63 24.81
N GLU A 20 -22.49 31.45 25.17
CA GLU A 20 -23.34 30.35 25.57
C GLU A 20 -22.56 29.47 26.55
N ASP A 21 -22.94 29.61 27.81
CA ASP A 21 -22.72 28.64 28.88
C ASP A 21 -23.25 27.28 28.41
N ASP A 22 -22.42 26.25 28.48
CA ASP A 22 -22.91 24.89 28.68
C ASP A 22 -21.88 24.11 29.50
N ASP A 23 -22.11 24.14 30.82
CA ASP A 23 -21.67 23.14 31.77
C ASP A 23 -22.14 21.76 31.30
N LEU A 24 -21.29 20.99 30.64
CA LEU A 24 -21.50 19.56 30.45
C LEU A 24 -20.37 18.77 31.10
N ASP A 25 -20.57 18.61 32.41
CA ASP A 25 -20.10 17.51 33.22
C ASP A 25 -20.53 16.19 32.55
N LEU A 26 -19.58 15.39 32.08
CA LEU A 26 -19.85 14.04 31.58
C LEU A 26 -18.91 13.07 32.29
N GLU A 27 -19.30 12.83 33.55
CA GLU A 27 -19.01 11.62 34.29
C GLU A 27 -19.42 10.39 33.46
N ASP A 28 -18.47 9.46 33.34
CA ASP A 28 -18.63 8.02 33.53
C ASP A 28 -20.00 7.40 33.18
N PHE A 29 -20.06 6.72 32.03
CA PHE A 29 -21.07 5.69 31.80
C PHE A 29 -20.39 4.33 31.70
N GLU A 30 -20.42 3.62 32.82
CA GLU A 30 -20.16 2.19 32.92
C GLU A 30 -21.12 1.38 32.04
N SER A 31 -20.52 0.37 31.40
CA SER A 31 -21.06 -0.96 31.12
C SER A 31 -22.43 -1.31 31.73
N ASP A 32 -23.40 -1.66 30.87
CA ASP A 32 -24.38 -2.68 31.22
C ASP A 32 -24.57 -3.66 30.05
N ASP A 33 -24.55 -4.93 30.45
CA ASP A 33 -24.55 -6.16 29.67
C ASP A 33 -25.98 -6.71 29.70
N GLU A 34 -26.61 -6.94 28.54
CA GLU A 34 -27.80 -7.80 28.50
C GLU A 34 -27.84 -8.68 27.25
N GLU A 35 -27.66 -9.97 27.49
CA GLU A 35 -27.81 -11.08 26.57
C GLU A 35 -29.22 -11.16 25.95
N GLY A 36 -29.29 -11.58 24.69
CA GLY A 36 -30.55 -11.85 23.99
C GLY A 36 -30.44 -12.86 22.85
N ALA A 37 -30.20 -14.13 23.20
CA ALA A 37 -30.60 -15.38 22.54
C ALA A 37 -30.71 -15.47 20.99
N GLY A 38 -29.86 -16.32 20.41
CA GLY A 38 -29.93 -16.73 19.00
C GLY A 38 -31.09 -17.67 18.63
N LYS A 39 -31.36 -17.73 17.31
CA LYS A 39 -32.02 -18.86 16.62
C LYS A 39 -31.48 -19.01 15.19
N SER A 40 -30.69 -20.07 15.04
CA SER A 40 -30.46 -20.94 13.87
C SER A 40 -31.06 -20.61 12.49
N GLY A 41 -30.22 -20.72 11.46
CA GLY A 41 -30.33 -21.83 10.51
C GLY A 41 -30.59 -21.47 9.05
N GLY A 42 -29.61 -21.76 8.19
CA GLY A 42 -29.77 -21.74 6.73
C GLY A 42 -28.50 -22.17 6.00
N ASP A 43 -28.26 -23.47 5.98
CA ASP A 43 -27.16 -24.20 5.34
C ASP A 43 -27.16 -23.97 3.80
N ILE A 44 -26.21 -23.19 3.28
CA ILE A 44 -26.08 -22.91 1.84
C ILE A 44 -25.25 -24.04 1.23
N LYS A 45 -25.86 -24.88 0.38
CA LYS A 45 -25.18 -26.03 -0.26
C LYS A 45 -24.84 -25.77 -1.72
N TYR A 46 -23.85 -26.52 -2.19
CA TYR A 46 -23.19 -26.44 -3.49
C TYR A 46 -24.11 -26.69 -4.71
N GLU A 47 -25.30 -27.25 -4.51
CA GLU A 47 -26.28 -27.52 -5.57
C GLU A 47 -27.04 -26.27 -6.08
N ASP A 48 -27.13 -25.19 -5.31
CA ASP A 48 -27.87 -23.97 -5.71
C ASP A 48 -27.14 -23.12 -6.75
N PHE A 49 -25.88 -23.43 -7.06
CA PHE A 49 -25.03 -22.63 -7.94
C PHE A 49 -24.77 -23.27 -9.32
N PHE A 50 -25.09 -24.55 -9.55
CA PHE A 50 -24.63 -25.26 -10.78
C PHE A 50 -25.60 -26.24 -11.49
N GLU A 51 -26.90 -26.34 -11.17
CA GLU A 51 -27.83 -27.16 -11.98
C GLU A 51 -28.87 -26.38 -12.80
N GLU A 52 -28.53 -26.26 -14.09
CA GLU A 52 -29.36 -26.40 -15.28
C GLU A 52 -30.56 -25.46 -15.54
N SER A 53 -30.27 -24.42 -16.33
CA SER A 53 -31.20 -23.79 -17.25
C SER A 53 -31.86 -24.83 -18.18
N ARG A 54 -33.10 -25.25 -17.91
CA ARG A 54 -33.95 -25.90 -18.93
C ARG A 54 -35.46 -25.87 -18.58
N LYS A 55 -36.21 -25.36 -19.57
CA LYS A 55 -37.64 -25.60 -19.92
C LYS A 55 -38.70 -24.66 -19.34
N GLN A 56 -38.87 -23.51 -20.00
CA GLN A 56 -40.21 -22.94 -20.21
C GLN A 56 -40.89 -23.60 -21.42
N GLN A 57 -42.14 -23.98 -21.24
CA GLN A 57 -42.98 -24.70 -22.20
C GLN A 57 -43.53 -23.78 -23.29
N VAL A 58 -43.31 -24.15 -24.56
CA VAL A 58 -44.02 -23.59 -25.72
C VAL A 58 -45.10 -24.57 -26.16
N LYS A 59 -46.35 -24.08 -26.26
CA LYS A 59 -47.53 -24.84 -26.71
C LYS A 59 -47.50 -25.08 -28.22
N LYS A 60 -47.84 -26.32 -28.61
CA LYS A 60 -47.96 -26.85 -29.98
C LYS A 60 -49.06 -26.16 -30.80
N ARG A 61 -48.82 -25.96 -32.10
CA ARG A 61 -49.83 -26.07 -33.17
C ARG A 61 -49.26 -26.83 -34.38
N ASN A 62 -50.10 -27.70 -34.92
CA ASN A 62 -49.82 -28.71 -35.93
C ASN A 62 -49.58 -28.15 -37.34
N GLY A 63 -48.69 -28.85 -38.06
CA GLY A 63 -48.81 -29.28 -39.46
C GLY A 63 -49.44 -28.35 -40.49
N PHE A 64 -48.59 -27.77 -41.34
CA PHE A 64 -48.95 -27.49 -42.74
C PHE A 64 -47.69 -27.59 -43.62
N THR A 65 -47.72 -28.52 -44.58
CA THR A 65 -46.71 -28.68 -45.63
C THR A 65 -46.81 -27.53 -46.62
N LYS A 66 -45.89 -26.57 -46.57
CA LYS A 66 -45.89 -25.43 -47.50
C LYS A 66 -45.07 -25.79 -48.74
N LYS A 67 -45.77 -26.11 -49.83
CA LYS A 67 -45.24 -26.15 -51.19
C LYS A 67 -44.71 -24.75 -51.54
N VAL A 68 -43.45 -24.66 -51.96
CA VAL A 68 -42.87 -23.48 -52.59
C VAL A 68 -43.47 -23.30 -53.97
N HIS A 69 -44.11 -22.16 -54.21
CA HIS A 69 -44.60 -21.73 -55.52
C HIS A 69 -43.62 -20.66 -56.01
N PHE A 70 -42.94 -20.92 -57.12
CA PHE A 70 -42.21 -19.88 -57.83
C PHE A 70 -43.25 -18.93 -58.45
N LYS A 71 -43.26 -17.68 -57.99
CA LYS A 71 -43.95 -16.56 -58.62
C LYS A 71 -42.85 -15.74 -59.29
N ASP A 72 -42.78 -15.88 -60.61
CA ASP A 72 -42.00 -15.03 -61.49
C ASP A 72 -42.73 -13.68 -61.56
N GLU A 73 -42.25 -12.71 -60.79
CA GLU A 73 -42.74 -11.34 -60.78
C GLU A 73 -41.58 -10.47 -61.28
N LEU A 74 -41.69 -10.09 -62.55
CA LEU A 74 -40.79 -9.18 -63.25
C LEU A 74 -40.65 -7.90 -62.44
N HIS A 75 -39.54 -7.78 -61.72
CA HIS A 75 -39.08 -6.52 -61.16
C HIS A 75 -38.32 -5.81 -62.29
N GLU A 76 -39.01 -4.92 -63.01
CA GLU A 76 -38.37 -3.93 -63.86
C GLU A 76 -37.51 -3.04 -62.95
N MET A 77 -36.23 -3.36 -62.88
CA MET A 77 -35.21 -2.49 -62.30
C MET A 77 -34.87 -1.46 -63.38
N GLU A 78 -35.43 -0.27 -63.21
CA GLU A 78 -35.06 0.94 -63.94
C GLU A 78 -33.55 1.15 -63.73
N VAL A 79 -32.80 0.99 -64.82
CA VAL A 79 -31.36 1.25 -64.85
C VAL A 79 -31.17 2.76 -64.95
N ASP A 80 -30.84 3.36 -63.81
CA ASP A 80 -30.27 4.70 -63.77
C ASP A 80 -29.01 4.74 -64.64
N ASP A 81 -29.05 5.67 -65.60
CA ASP A 81 -28.03 6.00 -66.57
C ASP A 81 -26.82 6.62 -65.84
N ILE A 82 -25.88 5.77 -65.41
CA ILE A 82 -24.59 6.21 -64.91
C ILE A 82 -23.66 6.33 -66.11
N GLU A 83 -23.50 7.57 -66.59
CA GLU A 83 -22.44 8.01 -67.48
C GLU A 83 -21.10 7.39 -67.08
N LYS A 84 -20.62 6.44 -67.88
CA LYS A 84 -19.23 6.00 -67.84
C LYS A 84 -18.50 6.66 -68.99
N ASP A 85 -17.62 7.57 -68.58
CA ASP A 85 -16.62 8.24 -69.40
C ASP A 85 -15.96 7.30 -70.41
N ASP A 86 -16.00 7.77 -71.65
CA ASP A 86 -15.35 7.23 -72.83
C ASP A 86 -13.82 7.29 -72.68
N VAL A 87 -13.21 6.10 -72.54
CA VAL A 87 -11.80 5.91 -72.84
C VAL A 87 -11.66 4.72 -73.78
N ASN A 88 -11.98 5.01 -75.04
CA ASN A 88 -11.47 4.40 -76.27
C ASN A 88 -10.05 3.78 -76.15
N ASP A 89 -9.96 2.44 -76.14
CA ASP A 89 -8.92 1.67 -76.84
C ASP A 89 -9.21 0.14 -76.84
N GLY A 90 -9.65 -0.43 -77.97
CA GLY A 90 -9.76 -1.88 -78.22
C GLY A 90 -11.01 -2.30 -79.04
N PRO A 91 -10.88 -3.22 -80.02
CA PRO A 91 -11.37 -3.00 -81.39
C PRO A 91 -12.88 -3.25 -81.62
N SER A 92 -13.42 -2.50 -82.58
CA SER A 92 -14.76 -2.58 -83.22
C SER A 92 -15.44 -3.95 -83.11
N LEU A 93 -16.56 -3.99 -82.40
CA LEU A 93 -17.59 -5.03 -82.51
C LEU A 93 -18.63 -4.58 -83.55
N GLU A 94 -18.27 -4.59 -84.83
CA GLU A 94 -19.21 -4.35 -85.93
C GLU A 94 -20.07 -5.58 -86.28
N ASP A 95 -19.86 -6.72 -85.61
CA ASP A 95 -20.49 -8.01 -85.96
C ASP A 95 -21.72 -8.41 -85.12
N GLU A 96 -22.23 -7.57 -84.21
CA GLU A 96 -23.35 -7.96 -83.33
C GLU A 96 -24.76 -7.93 -83.97
N GLN A 97 -24.87 -7.47 -85.21
CA GLN A 97 -26.13 -7.29 -85.93
C GLN A 97 -26.52 -8.56 -86.71
N GLY A 98 -27.08 -9.57 -86.01
CA GLY A 98 -27.70 -10.74 -86.63
C GLY A 98 -27.66 -12.07 -85.87
N LEU A 99 -26.99 -12.13 -84.71
CA LEU A 99 -26.72 -13.38 -83.98
C LEU A 99 -27.85 -13.81 -83.03
N SER A 100 -28.07 -15.13 -82.91
CA SER A 100 -29.06 -15.76 -82.03
C SER A 100 -28.77 -15.48 -80.53
N THR A 101 -29.79 -15.50 -79.66
CA THR A 101 -29.64 -15.24 -78.21
C THR A 101 -28.62 -16.16 -77.55
N HIS A 102 -28.60 -17.44 -77.94
CA HIS A 102 -27.61 -18.42 -77.48
C HIS A 102 -26.19 -18.11 -77.99
N GLU A 103 -26.09 -17.61 -79.22
CA GLU A 103 -24.80 -17.29 -79.85
C GLU A 103 -24.17 -16.03 -79.24
N LYS A 104 -24.99 -15.02 -78.90
CA LYS A 104 -24.57 -13.88 -78.08
C LYS A 104 -24.10 -14.31 -76.68
N GLY A 105 -24.77 -15.30 -76.08
CA GLY A 105 -24.36 -15.90 -74.81
C GLY A 105 -23.00 -16.61 -74.92
N LEU A 106 -22.81 -17.43 -75.97
CA LEU A 106 -21.54 -18.11 -76.23
C LEU A 106 -20.39 -17.13 -76.49
N LEU A 107 -20.63 -16.03 -77.22
CA LEU A 107 -19.65 -14.97 -77.43
C LEU A 107 -19.24 -14.30 -76.12
N LYS A 108 -20.18 -13.94 -75.25
CA LYS A 108 -19.87 -13.39 -73.92
C LYS A 108 -19.06 -14.36 -73.06
N MET A 109 -19.45 -15.64 -73.07
CA MET A 109 -18.73 -16.69 -72.34
C MET A 109 -17.32 -16.89 -72.89
N ARG A 110 -17.14 -16.90 -74.22
CA ARG A 110 -15.82 -16.97 -74.84
C ARG A 110 -14.96 -15.76 -74.47
N ASN A 111 -15.51 -14.54 -74.57
CA ASN A 111 -14.79 -13.34 -74.17
C ASN A 111 -14.39 -13.38 -72.68
N GLN A 112 -15.25 -13.90 -71.81
CA GLN A 112 -14.92 -14.09 -70.40
C GLN A 112 -13.83 -15.15 -70.19
N ILE A 113 -13.89 -16.27 -70.92
CA ILE A 113 -12.85 -17.31 -70.91
C ILE A 113 -11.52 -16.70 -71.37
N ASP A 114 -11.49 -15.96 -72.48
CA ASP A 114 -10.29 -15.33 -73.02
C ASP A 114 -9.69 -14.32 -72.02
N LEU A 115 -10.53 -13.53 -71.33
CA LEU A 115 -10.09 -12.63 -70.26
C LEU A 115 -9.47 -13.39 -69.07
N MET A 116 -10.09 -14.50 -68.66
CA MET A 116 -9.59 -15.32 -67.55
C MET A 116 -8.32 -16.08 -67.92
N GLU A 117 -8.19 -16.56 -69.15
CA GLU A 117 -6.99 -17.20 -69.68
C GLU A 117 -5.84 -16.20 -69.74
N LYS A 118 -6.09 -14.97 -70.22
CA LYS A 118 -5.10 -13.89 -70.22
C LYS A 118 -4.64 -13.51 -68.81
N ALA A 119 -5.58 -13.35 -67.87
CA ALA A 119 -5.26 -13.05 -66.47
C ALA A 119 -4.46 -14.17 -65.79
N SER A 120 -4.64 -15.42 -66.22
CA SER A 120 -3.89 -16.58 -65.70
C SER A 120 -2.48 -16.69 -66.28
N LEU A 121 -2.23 -16.13 -67.47
CA LEU A 121 -0.91 -16.07 -68.09
C LEU A 121 -0.07 -14.90 -67.59
N GLU A 122 -0.71 -13.80 -67.17
CA GLU A 122 -0.04 -12.63 -66.59
C GLU A 122 0.55 -12.94 -65.19
N PRO A 123 1.66 -12.28 -64.81
CA PRO A 123 2.24 -12.50 -63.48
C PRO A 123 1.27 -12.01 -62.39
N SER A 124 1.08 -12.84 -61.36
CA SER A 124 0.21 -12.50 -60.23
C SER A 124 0.65 -11.19 -59.56
N LYS A 125 -0.32 -10.42 -59.04
CA LYS A 125 -0.09 -9.22 -58.24
C LYS A 125 0.89 -9.53 -57.10
N TRP A 126 1.75 -8.57 -56.75
CA TRP A 126 2.79 -8.74 -55.73
C TRP A 126 2.24 -9.25 -54.37
N ILE A 127 1.01 -8.89 -53.98
CA ILE A 127 0.37 -9.35 -52.73
C ILE A 127 0.14 -10.88 -52.74
N MET A 128 -0.08 -11.47 -53.92
CA MET A 128 -0.31 -12.90 -54.10
C MET A 128 0.99 -13.70 -54.27
N GLN A 129 2.13 -13.03 -54.31
CA GLN A 129 3.44 -13.66 -54.36
C GLN A 129 4.03 -13.73 -52.96
N GLY A 130 4.66 -14.85 -52.61
CA GLY A 130 5.45 -14.96 -51.39
C GLY A 130 6.81 -14.26 -51.54
N GLU A 131 7.43 -13.90 -50.41
CA GLU A 131 8.83 -13.42 -50.36
C GLU A 131 9.10 -12.22 -51.31
N VAL A 132 8.24 -11.22 -51.26
CA VAL A 132 8.33 -10.04 -52.12
C VAL A 132 9.28 -8.99 -51.54
N ASP A 133 10.37 -8.74 -52.25
CA ASP A 133 11.30 -7.64 -51.95
C ASP A 133 10.70 -6.25 -52.24
N ALA A 134 11.23 -5.22 -51.58
CA ALA A 134 10.81 -3.83 -51.76
C ALA A 134 10.91 -3.32 -53.21
N SER A 135 11.83 -3.88 -54.03
CA SER A 135 12.01 -3.51 -55.44
C SER A 135 10.97 -4.13 -56.39
N ARG A 136 10.33 -5.23 -55.99
CA ARG A 136 9.35 -5.96 -56.82
C ARG A 136 7.94 -5.38 -56.70
N ARG A 137 7.68 -4.61 -55.65
CA ARG A 137 6.40 -3.90 -55.44
C ARG A 137 6.52 -2.42 -55.83
N PRO A 138 5.43 -1.79 -56.32
CA PRO A 138 5.40 -0.35 -56.53
C PRO A 138 5.66 0.43 -55.24
N LYS A 139 6.23 1.63 -55.36
CA LYS A 139 6.49 2.52 -54.21
C LYS A 139 5.18 2.82 -53.47
N ASN A 140 5.22 2.80 -52.14
CA ASN A 140 4.08 3.04 -51.23
C ASN A 140 2.89 2.07 -51.32
N SER A 141 2.96 1.00 -52.14
CA SER A 141 1.84 0.05 -52.29
C SER A 141 1.52 -0.71 -51.00
N ALA A 142 2.44 -0.78 -50.03
CA ALA A 142 2.20 -1.41 -48.73
C ALA A 142 1.23 -0.62 -47.83
N LEU A 143 1.05 0.69 -48.06
CA LEU A 143 0.10 1.52 -47.30
C LEU A 143 -1.34 1.37 -47.81
N GLU A 144 -1.51 0.89 -49.05
CA GLU A 144 -2.81 0.71 -49.72
C GLU A 144 -3.45 -0.64 -49.38
N VAL A 145 -2.67 -1.57 -48.84
CA VAL A 145 -3.07 -2.96 -48.61
C VAL A 145 -3.07 -3.22 -47.10
N ASP A 146 -4.20 -3.65 -46.59
CA ASP A 146 -4.33 -4.09 -45.20
C ASP A 146 -3.61 -5.43 -45.02
N LEU A 147 -2.43 -5.38 -44.40
CA LEU A 147 -1.61 -6.55 -44.10
C LEU A 147 -1.57 -6.77 -42.59
N ASP A 148 -1.93 -7.97 -42.15
CA ASP A 148 -1.81 -8.37 -40.76
C ASP A 148 -0.39 -8.85 -40.46
N PHE A 149 0.22 -8.30 -39.42
CA PHE A 149 1.53 -8.73 -38.93
C PHE A 149 1.59 -8.70 -37.40
N GLU A 150 2.40 -9.59 -36.85
CA GLU A 150 2.58 -9.73 -35.41
C GLU A 150 3.57 -8.68 -34.89
N HIS A 151 3.24 -8.10 -33.72
CA HIS A 151 4.12 -7.19 -33.00
C HIS A 151 4.76 -7.91 -31.81
N ASN A 152 6.08 -7.84 -31.69
CA ASN A 152 6.82 -8.56 -30.65
C ASN A 152 6.67 -7.97 -29.23
N VAL A 153 6.18 -6.73 -29.11
CA VAL A 153 6.11 -6.01 -27.83
C VAL A 153 4.76 -5.33 -27.72
N ARG A 154 4.20 -5.31 -26.51
CA ARG A 154 3.00 -4.53 -26.22
C ARG A 154 3.35 -3.04 -26.28
N PRO A 155 2.63 -2.21 -27.07
CA PRO A 155 2.88 -0.79 -27.08
C PRO A 155 2.68 -0.20 -25.68
N ALA A 156 3.41 0.87 -25.38
CA ALA A 156 3.25 1.57 -24.11
C ALA A 156 1.78 2.05 -23.99
N PRO A 157 1.13 1.86 -22.82
CA PRO A 157 -0.24 2.30 -22.63
C PRO A 157 -0.30 3.83 -22.75
N VAL A 158 -1.30 4.32 -23.48
CA VAL A 158 -1.57 5.75 -23.59
C VAL A 158 -2.29 6.20 -22.32
N ILE A 159 -1.81 7.28 -21.70
CA ILE A 159 -2.42 7.84 -20.49
C ILE A 159 -3.68 8.58 -20.92
N THR A 160 -4.82 7.91 -20.83
CA THR A 160 -6.16 8.49 -21.07
C THR A 160 -6.73 9.05 -19.78
N GLU A 161 -7.67 9.98 -19.89
CA GLU A 161 -8.33 10.63 -18.74
C GLU A 161 -9.05 9.62 -17.83
N GLU A 162 -9.61 8.56 -18.41
CA GLU A 162 -10.26 7.47 -17.67
C GLU A 162 -9.27 6.71 -16.77
N VAL A 163 -8.06 6.44 -17.27
CA VAL A 163 -7.00 5.76 -16.51
C VAL A 163 -6.52 6.65 -15.37
N THR A 164 -6.39 7.96 -15.60
CA THR A 164 -6.03 8.90 -14.53
C THR A 164 -7.11 9.04 -13.48
N ALA A 165 -8.39 9.09 -13.89
CA ALA A 165 -9.52 9.14 -12.95
C ALA A 165 -9.57 7.89 -12.06
N SER A 166 -9.39 6.70 -12.64
CA SER A 166 -9.33 5.44 -11.89
C SER A 166 -8.15 5.42 -10.90
N LEU A 167 -6.99 5.95 -11.30
CA LEU A 167 -5.83 6.05 -10.42
C LEU A 167 -6.09 7.02 -9.24
N GLU A 168 -6.72 8.17 -9.50
CA GLU A 168 -7.08 9.13 -8.46
C GLU A 168 -8.09 8.58 -7.47
N GLU A 169 -9.09 7.83 -7.93
CA GLU A 169 -10.06 7.17 -7.05
C GLU A 169 -9.37 6.17 -6.13
N MET A 170 -8.42 5.38 -6.65
CA MET A 170 -7.62 4.46 -5.86
C MET A 170 -6.76 5.21 -4.82
N ILE A 171 -6.13 6.31 -5.20
CA ILE A 171 -5.33 7.14 -4.29
C ILE A 171 -6.21 7.74 -3.18
N LYS A 172 -7.36 8.32 -3.55
CA LYS A 172 -8.34 8.87 -2.59
C LYS A 172 -8.80 7.80 -1.61
N LYS A 173 -9.08 6.59 -2.08
CA LYS A 173 -9.44 5.44 -1.22
C LYS A 173 -8.31 5.08 -0.25
N ARG A 174 -7.06 4.96 -0.71
CA ARG A 174 -5.91 4.65 0.17
C ARG A 174 -5.66 5.73 1.22
N ILE A 175 -5.81 6.99 0.86
CA ILE A 175 -5.69 8.11 1.80
C ILE A 175 -6.81 8.07 2.84
N ALA A 176 -8.05 7.82 2.41
CA ALA A 176 -9.20 7.68 3.30
C ALA A 176 -9.05 6.51 4.28
N GLU A 177 -8.52 5.38 3.82
CA GLU A 177 -8.23 4.21 4.65
C GLU A 177 -6.93 4.36 5.46
N GLY A 178 -6.08 5.34 5.12
CA GLY A 178 -4.78 5.58 5.76
C GLY A 178 -3.75 4.47 5.49
N HIS A 179 -3.86 3.78 4.35
CA HIS A 179 -2.96 2.69 3.94
C HIS A 179 -1.79 3.25 3.13
N PHE A 180 -0.68 3.54 3.84
CA PHE A 180 0.57 4.03 3.27
C PHE A 180 1.66 2.96 3.39
N ASP A 181 2.31 2.65 2.27
CA ASP A 181 3.44 1.71 2.20
C ASP A 181 4.78 2.45 2.42
N ASP A 182 4.82 3.36 3.39
CA ASP A 182 6.02 4.15 3.71
C ASP A 182 7.01 3.31 4.55
N VAL A 183 8.31 3.46 4.28
CA VAL A 183 9.35 2.78 5.06
C VAL A 183 9.39 3.35 6.48
N GLU A 184 9.05 2.54 7.47
CA GLU A 184 9.11 2.95 8.85
C GLU A 184 10.54 3.00 9.39
N LYS A 185 10.84 4.03 10.19
CA LYS A 185 12.10 4.06 10.96
C LYS A 185 12.13 2.85 11.91
N PRO A 186 13.18 1.99 11.84
CA PRO A 186 13.29 0.85 12.73
C PRO A 186 13.37 1.34 14.18
N SER A 187 12.70 0.63 15.09
CA SER A 187 12.78 0.93 16.52
C SER A 187 14.24 0.87 16.96
N THR A 188 14.73 1.93 17.60
CA THR A 188 16.07 1.97 18.20
C THR A 188 16.07 1.08 19.43
N LEU A 189 16.39 -0.20 19.25
CA LEU A 189 16.46 -1.25 20.28
C LEU A 189 15.14 -1.48 21.06
N PRO A 190 14.82 -2.71 21.45
CA PRO A 190 13.66 -2.98 22.30
C PRO A 190 13.97 -2.50 23.74
N TYR A 191 13.68 -1.24 24.05
CA TYR A 191 13.82 -0.68 25.41
C TYR A 191 12.86 -1.34 26.42
N LYS A 192 11.78 -1.97 25.95
CA LYS A 192 10.87 -2.70 26.83
C LYS A 192 11.40 -4.11 27.03
N ALA A 193 11.97 -4.37 28.21
CA ALA A 193 12.21 -5.72 28.69
C ALA A 193 10.91 -6.53 28.51
N PRO A 194 10.94 -7.72 27.88
CA PRO A 194 9.75 -8.51 27.66
C PRO A 194 9.08 -8.77 29.00
N LYS A 195 7.76 -8.58 29.07
CA LYS A 195 6.96 -8.91 30.25
C LYS A 195 7.22 -10.38 30.58
N GLN A 196 7.95 -10.64 31.66
CA GLN A 196 8.23 -12.00 32.09
C GLN A 196 6.91 -12.65 32.49
N GLN A 197 6.42 -13.55 31.65
CA GLN A 197 5.31 -14.43 32.02
C GLN A 197 5.89 -15.41 33.04
N LYS A 198 5.47 -15.27 34.30
CA LYS A 198 5.88 -16.19 35.35
C LYS A 198 5.01 -17.44 35.25
N GLU A 199 5.54 -18.48 34.63
CA GLU A 199 4.95 -19.81 34.69
C GLU A 199 4.95 -20.29 36.16
N MET A 200 3.80 -20.76 36.63
CA MET A 200 3.69 -21.34 37.97
C MET A 200 3.97 -22.84 37.90
N ASP A 201 4.86 -23.33 38.76
CA ASP A 201 5.11 -24.76 38.87
C ASP A 201 3.91 -25.46 39.55
N GLU A 202 3.25 -26.39 38.86
CA GLU A 202 2.15 -27.20 39.40
C GLU A 202 2.63 -28.38 40.28
N ASN A 203 3.95 -28.52 40.46
CA ASN A 203 4.54 -29.55 41.30
C ASN A 203 4.37 -29.21 42.79
N LYS A 204 4.24 -30.25 43.63
CA LYS A 204 4.16 -30.08 45.09
C LYS A 204 5.39 -29.31 45.61
N SER A 205 5.15 -28.27 46.41
CA SER A 205 6.20 -27.46 47.03
C SER A 205 7.16 -28.34 47.83
N LYS A 206 8.48 -28.16 47.60
CA LYS A 206 9.54 -28.82 48.37
C LYS A 206 9.76 -28.17 49.75
N LYS A 207 9.28 -26.94 49.93
CA LYS A 207 9.39 -26.16 51.17
C LYS A 207 8.09 -26.19 51.98
N GLY A 208 8.22 -26.19 53.31
CA GLY A 208 7.09 -26.12 54.23
C GLY A 208 6.52 -24.71 54.38
N LEU A 209 5.30 -24.59 54.92
CA LEU A 209 4.64 -23.29 55.10
C LEU A 209 5.43 -22.33 56.00
N ALA A 210 6.05 -22.86 57.07
CA ALA A 210 6.88 -22.06 57.98
C ALA A 210 8.12 -21.47 57.28
N GLU A 211 8.77 -22.22 56.39
CA GLU A 211 9.93 -21.76 55.62
C GLU A 211 9.55 -20.68 54.60
N HIS A 212 8.38 -20.80 53.97
CA HIS A 212 7.84 -19.75 53.09
C HIS A 212 7.63 -18.43 53.84
N TYR A 213 7.06 -18.49 55.05
CA TYR A 213 6.89 -17.30 55.89
C TYR A 213 8.22 -16.69 56.32
N GLU A 214 9.23 -17.52 56.65
CA GLU A 214 10.58 -17.05 56.97
C GLU A 214 11.24 -16.36 55.77
N ASP A 215 11.16 -16.96 54.58
CA ASP A 215 11.71 -16.40 53.34
C ASP A 215 11.00 -15.09 52.95
N GLU A 216 9.67 -15.00 53.08
CA GLU A 216 8.92 -13.76 52.87
C GLU A 216 9.28 -12.68 53.88
N PHE A 217 9.45 -13.04 55.16
CA PHE A 217 9.83 -12.08 56.18
C PHE A 217 11.23 -11.51 55.92
N LYS A 218 12.19 -12.36 55.52
CA LYS A 218 13.54 -11.93 55.09
C LYS A 218 13.50 -11.02 53.87
N LYS A 219 12.61 -11.28 52.90
CA LYS A 219 12.40 -10.42 51.73
C LYS A 219 11.78 -9.07 52.11
N LYS A 220 10.77 -9.06 52.99
CA LYS A 220 10.11 -7.83 53.47
C LYS A 220 11.01 -6.95 54.31
N THR A 221 11.93 -7.55 55.07
CA THR A 221 12.90 -6.83 55.90
C THR A 221 14.14 -6.37 55.13
N GLY A 222 14.29 -6.75 53.85
CA GLY A 222 15.41 -6.35 52.99
C GLY A 222 16.77 -6.95 53.38
N ILE A 223 16.79 -7.94 54.28
CA ILE A 223 18.03 -8.54 54.82
C ILE A 223 18.61 -9.59 53.85
N ALA A 224 17.79 -10.16 52.96
CA ALA A 224 18.24 -11.14 51.98
C ALA A 224 18.14 -10.58 50.54
N PRO A 225 19.17 -10.74 49.71
CA PRO A 225 19.05 -10.49 48.28
C PRO A 225 17.98 -11.42 47.70
N ALA A 226 17.19 -10.91 46.76
CA ALA A 226 16.19 -11.71 46.06
C ALA A 226 16.85 -13.01 45.54
N THR A 227 16.23 -14.16 45.83
CA THR A 227 16.71 -15.45 45.35
C THR A 227 16.73 -15.41 43.82
N LEU A 228 17.92 -15.30 43.24
CA LEU A 228 18.11 -15.38 41.80
C LEU A 228 17.55 -16.72 41.34
N ALA A 229 16.76 -16.70 40.27
CA ALA A 229 16.33 -17.95 39.68
C ALA A 229 17.58 -18.70 39.19
N ILE A 230 17.57 -20.04 39.24
CA ILE A 230 18.67 -20.87 38.71
C ILE A 230 18.98 -20.48 37.25
N SER A 231 17.96 -20.04 36.49
CA SER A 231 18.13 -19.51 35.14
C SER A 231 19.02 -18.28 35.06
N ASP A 232 19.04 -17.42 36.09
CA ASP A 232 19.81 -16.19 36.09
C ASP A 232 21.28 -16.44 36.43
N GLU A 233 21.56 -17.42 37.29
CA GLU A 233 22.93 -17.90 37.54
C GLU A 233 23.54 -18.50 36.26
N LEU A 234 22.79 -19.35 35.54
CA LEU A 234 23.21 -19.90 34.26
C LEU A 234 23.42 -18.81 33.18
N LYS A 235 22.57 -17.78 33.14
CA LYS A 235 22.78 -16.61 32.26
C LYS A 235 24.06 -15.86 32.61
N ASN A 236 24.36 -15.69 33.90
CA ASN A 236 25.58 -15.02 34.36
C ASN A 236 26.83 -15.82 33.98
N GLU A 237 26.82 -17.13 34.19
CA GLU A 237 27.91 -18.02 33.77
C GLU A 237 28.14 -17.98 32.26
N ALA A 238 27.05 -18.04 31.47
CA ALA A 238 27.11 -17.92 30.02
C ALA A 238 27.69 -16.56 29.58
N ASN A 239 27.27 -15.46 30.22
CA ASN A 239 27.79 -14.12 29.96
C ASN A 239 29.30 -14.03 30.27
N ASP A 240 29.77 -14.63 31.35
CA ASP A 240 31.19 -14.62 31.72
C ASP A 240 32.04 -15.48 30.79
N LEU A 241 31.52 -16.62 30.32
CA LEU A 241 32.17 -17.42 29.29
C LEU A 241 32.22 -16.67 27.96
N PHE A 242 31.13 -16.02 27.57
CA PHE A 242 31.06 -15.22 26.35
C PHE A 242 32.07 -14.06 26.37
N LYS A 243 32.12 -13.28 27.47
CA LYS A 243 33.14 -12.23 27.67
C LYS A 243 34.56 -12.78 27.52
N ARG A 244 34.85 -13.94 28.12
CA ARG A 244 36.17 -14.60 28.04
C ARG A 244 36.51 -15.03 26.61
N ILE A 245 35.55 -15.53 25.85
CA ILE A 245 35.74 -15.94 24.45
C ILE A 245 35.95 -14.70 23.56
N CYS A 246 35.12 -13.67 23.70
CA CYS A 246 35.27 -12.42 22.96
C CYS A 246 36.66 -11.81 23.17
N LEU A 247 37.13 -11.71 24.42
CA LEU A 247 38.47 -11.19 24.70
C LEU A 247 39.59 -11.97 23.98
N LYS A 248 39.45 -13.30 23.87
CA LYS A 248 40.42 -14.13 23.14
C LYS A 248 40.33 -13.93 21.63
N LEU A 249 39.13 -13.80 21.08
CA LEU A 249 38.92 -13.55 19.64
C LEU A 249 39.38 -12.15 19.23
N ASP A 250 39.11 -11.15 20.07
CA ASP A 250 39.56 -9.78 19.88
C ASP A 250 41.10 -9.72 19.87
N ALA A 251 41.75 -10.42 20.81
CA ALA A 251 43.21 -10.54 20.83
C ALA A 251 43.77 -11.28 19.60
N LEU A 252 43.10 -12.36 19.15
CA LEU A 252 43.50 -13.12 17.96
C LEU A 252 43.39 -12.31 16.66
N SER A 253 42.38 -11.44 16.58
CA SER A 253 42.13 -10.55 15.44
C SER A 253 42.96 -9.25 15.47
N HIS A 254 43.95 -9.14 16.37
CA HIS A 254 44.72 -7.92 16.59
C HIS A 254 43.85 -6.68 16.89
N PHE A 255 42.71 -6.90 17.55
CA PHE A 255 41.72 -5.87 17.87
C PHE A 255 41.12 -5.15 16.64
N HIS A 256 41.13 -5.77 15.46
CA HIS A 256 40.39 -5.31 14.28
C HIS A 256 39.00 -5.95 14.20
N PHE A 257 38.07 -5.50 15.04
CA PHE A 257 36.71 -6.04 15.11
C PHE A 257 35.66 -4.93 15.08
N ALA A 258 34.41 -5.30 14.77
CA ALA A 258 33.29 -4.36 14.84
C ALA A 258 32.97 -4.02 16.30
N PRO A 259 32.82 -2.73 16.67
CA PRO A 259 32.55 -2.33 18.04
C PRO A 259 31.30 -3.02 18.57
N LYS A 260 31.31 -3.32 19.87
CA LYS A 260 30.17 -3.95 20.54
C LYS A 260 28.92 -3.07 20.38
N PRO A 261 27.72 -3.66 20.24
CA PRO A 261 26.49 -2.88 20.18
C PRO A 261 26.36 -2.03 21.45
N VAL A 262 25.85 -0.80 21.29
CA VAL A 262 25.61 0.11 22.41
C VAL A 262 24.47 -0.47 23.25
N ILE A 263 24.80 -0.87 24.47
CA ILE A 263 23.83 -1.26 25.49
C ILE A 263 23.69 -0.05 26.42
N GLU A 264 22.45 0.38 26.66
CA GLU A 264 22.18 1.46 27.60
C GLU A 264 22.41 0.97 29.04
N ASP A 265 23.61 1.24 29.55
CA ASP A 265 23.99 0.90 30.92
C ASP A 265 23.61 2.05 31.86
N MET A 266 22.67 1.80 32.78
CA MET A 266 22.32 2.76 33.83
C MET A 266 23.41 2.75 34.91
N SER A 267 24.22 3.81 34.97
CA SER A 267 25.15 4.04 36.08
C SER A 267 24.55 5.03 37.08
N ILE A 268 24.53 4.66 38.36
CA ILE A 268 24.09 5.53 39.44
C ILE A 268 25.34 6.18 40.04
N GLN A 269 25.49 7.48 39.81
CA GLN A 269 26.58 8.27 40.41
C GLN A 269 26.12 8.82 41.76
N VAL A 270 26.99 8.73 42.76
CA VAL A 270 26.71 9.21 44.12
C VAL A 270 27.32 10.62 44.28
N ASN A 271 26.68 11.49 45.05
CA ASN A 271 27.23 12.81 45.38
C ASN A 271 28.47 12.67 46.27
N VAL A 272 29.64 12.60 45.67
CA VAL A 272 30.93 12.55 46.36
C VAL A 272 31.78 13.71 45.87
N PRO A 273 32.61 14.35 46.73
CA PRO A 273 33.62 15.29 46.27
C PRO A 273 34.56 14.64 45.24
N ALA A 274 34.95 15.38 44.21
CA ALA A 274 35.85 14.89 43.16
C ALA A 274 37.16 14.32 43.73
N LEU A 275 37.67 14.92 44.80
CA LEU A 275 38.85 14.46 45.55
C LEU A 275 38.80 12.97 45.94
N ALA A 276 37.63 12.41 46.27
CA ALA A 276 37.53 11.02 46.68
C ALA A 276 37.54 10.04 45.49
N MET A 277 37.29 10.53 44.27
CA MET A 277 37.43 9.76 43.03
C MET A 277 38.80 9.94 42.39
N GLU A 278 39.54 11.00 42.73
CA GLU A 278 40.90 11.23 42.26
C GLU A 278 41.87 10.13 42.75
N GLU A 279 42.90 9.86 41.95
CA GLU A 279 43.98 8.95 42.35
C GLU A 279 44.74 9.52 43.57
N VAL A 280 45.32 8.64 44.39
CA VAL A 280 46.07 9.06 45.58
C VAL A 280 47.38 9.72 45.16
N ALA A 281 47.33 11.03 44.95
CA ALA A 281 48.45 11.89 44.63
C ALA A 281 48.57 13.01 45.68
N PRO A 282 49.78 13.53 45.94
CA PRO A 282 50.00 14.59 46.93
C PRO A 282 49.43 15.96 46.52
N VAL A 283 48.94 16.13 45.28
CA VAL A 283 48.35 17.36 44.77
C VAL A 283 46.93 17.05 44.31
N ALA A 284 45.95 17.75 44.88
CA ALA A 284 44.56 17.70 44.44
C ALA A 284 44.36 18.61 43.22
N VAL A 285 43.56 18.16 42.26
CA VAL A 285 43.28 18.93 41.05
C VAL A 285 41.96 19.70 41.18
N SER A 286 40.94 19.13 41.84
CA SER A 286 39.61 19.73 41.92
C SER A 286 38.88 19.51 43.24
N ASP A 287 38.21 20.56 43.72
CA ASP A 287 37.37 20.56 44.93
C ASP A 287 35.85 20.48 44.62
N ALA A 288 35.47 20.33 43.35
CA ALA A 288 34.07 20.32 42.93
C ALA A 288 33.33 19.03 43.36
N ALA A 289 32.02 19.12 43.53
CA ALA A 289 31.16 17.94 43.69
C ALA A 289 30.91 17.27 42.34
N MET A 290 30.66 15.96 42.34
CA MET A 290 30.41 15.22 41.10
C MET A 290 29.08 15.55 40.42
N LEU A 291 28.01 15.81 41.19
CA LEU A 291 26.70 16.15 40.63
C LEU A 291 26.63 17.64 40.28
N ALA A 292 26.01 17.93 39.15
CA ALA A 292 25.72 19.30 38.76
C ALA A 292 24.64 19.91 39.68
N PRO A 293 24.63 21.25 39.88
CA PRO A 293 23.58 21.90 40.65
C PRO A 293 22.16 21.61 40.14
N GLU A 294 21.97 21.44 38.84
CA GLU A 294 20.69 21.07 38.22
C GLU A 294 20.25 19.64 38.56
N GLU A 295 21.19 18.70 38.73
CA GLU A 295 20.90 17.32 39.15
C GLU A 295 20.57 17.23 40.64
N VAL A 296 21.16 18.11 41.45
CA VAL A 296 20.82 18.25 42.87
C VAL A 296 19.47 18.94 43.04
N PHE A 297 19.19 19.96 42.22
CA PHE A 297 17.94 20.71 42.27
C PHE A 297 17.57 21.27 40.90
N GLU A 298 16.55 20.67 40.27
CA GLU A 298 15.90 21.24 39.10
C GLU A 298 14.74 22.14 39.53
N GLY A 299 15.01 23.45 39.62
CA GLY A 299 14.00 24.45 39.92
C GLY A 299 13.08 24.70 38.72
N LYS A 300 11.76 24.71 38.93
CA LYS A 300 10.79 25.09 37.88
C LYS A 300 10.72 26.62 37.71
N GLY A 301 11.84 27.29 37.42
CA GLY A 301 11.92 28.73 37.12
C GLY A 301 11.00 29.61 37.97
N ASP A 302 10.39 30.62 37.34
CA ASP A 302 9.41 31.50 38.01
C ASP A 302 8.07 30.81 38.21
N ILE A 303 7.85 30.29 39.42
CA ILE A 303 6.60 29.67 39.84
C ILE A 303 5.63 30.77 40.26
N LYS A 304 4.74 31.19 39.35
CA LYS A 304 3.54 31.99 39.70
C LYS A 304 2.39 31.07 40.13
N GLU A 305 1.82 31.35 41.29
CA GLU A 305 0.63 30.68 41.82
C GLU A 305 -0.61 31.02 40.98
N ASP A 306 -1.61 30.12 40.98
CA ASP A 306 -2.83 30.29 40.18
C ASP A 306 -3.71 31.48 40.61
N MET A 307 -3.54 31.98 41.85
CA MET A 307 -4.24 33.18 42.34
C MET A 307 -3.62 34.49 41.85
N GLU A 308 -2.32 34.48 41.53
CA GLU A 308 -1.58 35.66 41.05
C GLU A 308 -1.63 35.79 39.52
N LEU A 309 -2.24 34.81 38.85
CA LEU A 309 -2.26 34.71 37.41
C LEU A 309 -3.39 35.55 36.80
N THR A 310 -3.04 36.42 35.86
CA THR A 310 -4.06 37.15 35.10
C THR A 310 -4.85 36.21 34.19
N GLN A 311 -6.08 36.59 33.83
CA GLN A 311 -6.94 35.78 32.94
C GLN A 311 -6.26 35.49 31.59
N VAL A 312 -5.51 36.46 31.04
CA VAL A 312 -4.73 36.32 29.80
C VAL A 312 -3.61 35.29 29.96
N GLU A 313 -2.85 35.35 31.05
CA GLU A 313 -1.81 34.37 31.36
C GLU A 313 -2.38 32.96 31.57
N ARG A 314 -3.57 32.84 32.17
CA ARG A 314 -4.28 31.56 32.33
C ARG A 314 -4.67 30.95 30.98
N LYS A 315 -5.23 31.74 30.06
CA LYS A 315 -5.54 31.31 28.69
C LYS A 315 -4.27 30.88 27.96
N ARG A 316 -3.18 31.65 28.05
CA ARG A 316 -1.87 31.32 27.46
C ARG A 316 -1.28 30.01 28.01
N ARG A 317 -1.35 29.78 29.33
CA ARG A 317 -0.91 28.52 29.95
C ARG A 317 -1.72 27.33 29.46
N ARG A 318 -3.05 27.46 29.38
CA ARG A 318 -3.94 26.40 28.84
C ARG A 318 -3.63 26.09 27.38
N ALA A 319 -3.47 27.11 26.53
CA ALA A 319 -3.09 26.93 25.13
C ALA A 319 -1.72 26.22 24.99
N LYS A 320 -0.72 26.63 25.78
CA LYS A 320 0.61 25.98 25.79
C LYS A 320 0.53 24.53 26.26
N LYS A 321 -0.28 24.22 27.27
CA LYS A 321 -0.52 22.85 27.75
C LYS A 321 -1.23 22.00 26.70
N LYS A 322 -2.27 22.54 26.05
CA LYS A 322 -3.00 21.89 24.94
C LYS A 322 -2.05 21.59 23.78
N ARG A 323 -1.18 22.53 23.40
CA ARG A 323 -0.18 22.35 22.34
C ARG A 323 0.83 21.24 22.66
N ARG A 324 1.42 21.25 23.86
CA ARG A 324 2.34 20.19 24.32
C ARG A 324 1.68 18.81 24.36
N TYR A 325 0.43 18.75 24.81
CA TYR A 325 -0.33 17.50 24.82
C TYR A 325 -0.59 17.01 23.39
N ALA A 326 -1.03 17.89 22.49
CA ALA A 326 -1.26 17.55 21.09
C ALA A 326 0.02 17.08 20.37
N GLU A 327 1.17 17.69 20.63
CA GLU A 327 2.48 17.25 20.13
C GLU A 327 2.80 15.81 20.60
N SER A 328 2.63 15.52 21.89
CA SER A 328 2.85 14.18 22.44
C SER A 328 1.86 13.12 21.91
N HIS A 329 0.61 13.53 21.66
CA HIS A 329 -0.45 12.68 21.13
C HIS A 329 -0.42 12.52 19.61
N LYS A 330 0.32 13.35 18.86
CA LYS A 330 0.59 13.10 17.44
C LYS A 330 1.60 11.96 17.27
N GLU A 331 2.56 11.85 18.20
CA GLU A 331 3.56 10.79 18.16
C GLU A 331 3.07 9.42 18.69
N ARG A 332 2.10 9.40 19.60
CA ARG A 332 1.56 8.16 20.21
C ARG A 332 0.79 7.23 19.26
N PRO A 333 -0.18 7.66 18.43
CA PRO A 333 -0.90 6.78 17.51
C PRO A 333 0.03 6.25 16.41
N ALA A 334 1.05 7.03 16.02
CA ALA A 334 2.13 6.55 15.15
C ALA A 334 2.98 5.44 15.80
N LYS A 335 3.05 5.38 17.14
CA LYS A 335 3.74 4.32 17.89
C LYS A 335 2.83 3.12 18.23
N LEU A 336 1.54 3.34 18.48
CA LEU A 336 0.56 2.28 18.78
C LEU A 336 0.12 1.49 17.55
N ARG A 337 -0.02 2.14 16.38
CA ARG A 337 -0.26 1.42 15.12
C ARG A 337 0.90 0.46 14.77
N LYS A 338 2.14 0.81 15.15
CA LYS A 338 3.32 -0.05 15.01
C LYS A 338 3.30 -1.32 15.87
N GLU A 339 2.70 -1.27 17.07
CA GLU A 339 2.63 -2.44 17.95
C GLU A 339 1.56 -3.46 17.48
N ASN A 340 0.52 -3.00 16.76
CA ASN A 340 -0.55 -3.87 16.26
C ASN A 340 -0.22 -4.55 14.92
N SER A 341 0.60 -3.95 14.06
CA SER A 341 1.06 -4.57 12.81
C SER A 341 2.23 -5.53 12.99
N SER A 342 2.97 -5.44 14.11
CA SER A 342 4.06 -6.36 14.44
C SER A 342 3.63 -7.67 15.12
N ASN A 343 2.34 -7.85 15.40
CA ASN A 343 1.77 -9.03 16.07
C ASN A 343 0.90 -9.91 15.13
N ILE A 344 1.00 -9.71 13.82
CA ILE A 344 0.49 -10.59 12.75
C ILE A 344 1.70 -11.01 11.92
#